data_AF-A0A9D5B5A6-F1
#
_entry.id   AF-A0A9D5B5A6-F1
#
_cell.length_a   1.000
_cell.length_b   1.000
_cell.length_c   1.000
_cell.angle_alpha   90.00
_cell.angle_beta   90.00
_cell.angle_gamma   90.00
#
_symmetry.space_group_name_H-M   'P 1'
#
loop_
_entity.id
_entity.type
_entity.pdbx_description
1 polymer ?
#
loop_
_entity_poly.entity_id
_entity_poly.type
_entity_poly.pdbx_seq_one_letter_code
_entity_poly.pdbx_strand_id
1 'polypeptide(L)'
;MNMDIDIDMIMGMDVVPDFLPFSNHSHTTTTPTSEDDNLNNTWSPLLDLDFFTANQDHFHGFIDSLTNHEIKSVDPNLIIPVSEEEEESSIGNGSDTDPDDRKGLRLVHLLMAAAEALTGTNKSHNLAQVILIRLKDLVSSTHGTNMERLAAYFTDALQTLLNGTDFAHNSTNHPHLKPSSLTGPHQTDLLSAFQLLQDMSPYIKFAHFTANQAILEAVTHERRVHIVDYDIMEGAQWASLIQSLSSRKDGIPGPHLRITALSRNKERGSGRRSIATVQETGKRLTAFAASVGQPFTFHQCRLESDETFRTSSLKLVRGEALVFNCVMNLPHLSYRASDSVASFLNGAKELRSKLVTLVEEEVGPINDAGFVGLFMDSLHRYSAMYDSLEAGFPMNKWARALVEQVFMGPRIIGSVAQLYMTGEEEGQEKGSWGEWLGAEGFRGVNVSYGNHCQAKLLLGLFNDGYRVEELGNNKLVLGWKSRRLLSASIWACNSESESHF
;
A
#
# COMPACT_ATOMS: atom_id res chain seq x y z
N MET A 1 69.49 -5.49 -28.04
CA MET A 1 69.91 -6.84 -27.60
C MET A 1 68.72 -7.73 -27.89
N ASN A 2 68.87 -8.59 -28.90
CA ASN A 2 67.83 -9.44 -29.46
C ASN A 2 67.23 -10.41 -28.42
N MET A 3 65.93 -10.67 -28.51
CA MET A 3 65.40 -12.01 -28.83
C MET A 3 63.87 -11.96 -28.98
N ASP A 4 63.42 -12.10 -30.23
CA ASP A 4 62.11 -12.64 -30.58
C ASP A 4 62.17 -14.17 -30.54
N ILE A 5 61.12 -14.83 -30.03
CA ILE A 5 60.68 -16.17 -30.44
C ILE A 5 59.14 -16.23 -30.35
N ASP A 6 58.51 -16.36 -31.52
CA ASP A 6 57.12 -16.78 -31.77
C ASP A 6 56.89 -18.27 -31.48
N ILE A 7 55.63 -18.69 -31.25
CA ILE A 7 54.91 -19.73 -32.04
C ILE A 7 53.55 -20.17 -31.41
N ASP A 8 52.52 -20.12 -32.27
CA ASP A 8 51.23 -20.85 -32.41
C ASP A 8 50.20 -20.91 -31.25
N MET A 9 48.94 -20.45 -31.37
CA MET A 9 47.83 -20.63 -32.35
C MET A 9 47.10 -21.99 -32.23
N ILE A 10 45.82 -21.98 -31.83
CA ILE A 10 44.68 -22.77 -32.35
C ILE A 10 43.36 -22.38 -31.64
N MET A 11 42.28 -22.45 -32.43
CA MET A 11 40.96 -21.84 -32.32
C MET A 11 39.89 -22.63 -31.54
N GLY A 12 38.79 -21.92 -31.21
CA GLY A 12 37.44 -22.44 -30.93
C GLY A 12 36.56 -21.33 -30.32
N MET A 13 35.95 -20.44 -31.12
CA MET A 13 34.52 -20.44 -31.55
C MET A 13 33.54 -20.57 -30.36
N ASP A 14 32.90 -19.47 -29.92
CA ASP A 14 31.53 -19.00 -30.27
C ASP A 14 30.64 -19.20 -29.01
N VAL A 15 29.76 -18.32 -28.50
CA VAL A 15 28.85 -17.30 -29.04
C VAL A 15 28.55 -16.29 -27.91
N VAL A 16 28.58 -14.99 -28.19
CA VAL A 16 27.99 -13.92 -27.36
C VAL A 16 26.96 -13.20 -28.23
N PRO A 17 25.68 -13.03 -27.83
CA PRO A 17 24.74 -12.27 -28.64
C PRO A 17 24.91 -10.76 -28.45
N ASP A 18 24.94 -10.09 -29.60
CA ASP A 18 25.08 -8.66 -29.85
C ASP A 18 23.98 -7.79 -29.20
N PHE A 19 24.42 -6.70 -28.55
CA PHE A 19 23.65 -5.47 -28.40
C PHE A 19 24.10 -4.50 -29.50
N LEU A 20 23.21 -4.15 -30.44
CA LEU A 20 23.45 -3.05 -31.38
C LEU A 20 22.70 -1.76 -30.98
N PRO A 21 23.36 -0.59 -31.02
CA PRO A 21 22.79 0.71 -30.68
C PRO A 21 22.25 1.41 -31.93
N PHE A 22 21.18 2.20 -31.79
CA PHE A 22 20.75 3.12 -32.84
C PHE A 22 21.05 4.57 -32.48
N SER A 23 21.75 5.23 -33.41
CA SER A 23 22.25 6.59 -33.38
C SER A 23 21.19 7.63 -33.74
N ASN A 24 21.30 8.81 -33.12
CA ASN A 24 20.73 10.07 -33.59
C ASN A 24 21.18 10.40 -35.02
N HIS A 25 20.29 10.93 -35.86
CA HIS A 25 20.57 12.01 -36.82
C HIS A 25 19.29 12.82 -37.10
N SER A 26 19.41 14.13 -36.98
CA SER A 26 18.38 15.13 -37.31
C SER A 26 18.58 15.64 -38.74
N HIS A 27 17.50 15.79 -39.51
CA HIS A 27 17.43 16.77 -40.59
C HIS A 27 16.01 17.37 -40.69
N THR A 28 15.98 18.71 -40.60
CA THR A 28 14.83 19.61 -40.79
C THR A 28 14.48 19.72 -42.28
N THR A 29 13.19 19.92 -42.64
CA THR A 29 12.68 20.91 -43.64
C THR A 29 11.14 20.83 -43.83
N THR A 30 10.46 21.94 -43.50
CA THR A 30 9.16 22.56 -43.92
C THR A 30 7.81 21.81 -44.08
N THR A 31 6.80 22.48 -43.48
CA THR A 31 5.31 22.44 -43.46
C THR A 31 4.58 22.71 -44.81
N PRO A 32 3.22 22.75 -44.89
CA PRO A 32 2.13 22.21 -44.03
C PRO A 32 0.99 21.48 -44.81
N THR A 33 0.18 20.63 -44.16
CA THR A 33 -1.30 20.60 -44.35
C THR A 33 -1.99 19.68 -43.33
N SER A 34 -3.24 20.06 -43.08
CA SER A 34 -4.31 19.61 -42.18
C SER A 34 -4.71 18.13 -42.16
N GLU A 35 -5.32 17.79 -41.01
CA GLU A 35 -6.38 16.79 -40.74
C GLU A 35 -6.01 15.35 -40.31
N ASP A 36 -6.41 15.09 -39.06
CA ASP A 36 -6.99 13.90 -38.45
C ASP A 36 -6.20 12.60 -38.24
N ASP A 37 -5.82 12.43 -36.97
CA ASP A 37 -6.33 11.44 -36.01
C ASP A 37 -6.42 9.94 -36.35
N ASN A 38 -6.01 9.19 -35.32
CA ASN A 38 -6.27 7.78 -34.99
C ASN A 38 -5.32 6.72 -35.55
N LEU A 39 -4.53 6.14 -34.63
CA LEU A 39 -4.06 4.74 -34.47
C LEU A 39 -2.75 4.82 -33.65
N ASN A 40 -2.52 4.23 -32.48
CA ASN A 40 -3.20 3.24 -31.65
C ASN A 40 -2.54 3.30 -30.26
N ASN A 41 -3.27 3.69 -29.23
CA ASN A 41 -2.97 3.30 -27.84
C ASN A 41 -4.21 2.55 -27.35
N THR A 42 -4.30 1.29 -27.74
CA THR A 42 -5.29 0.32 -27.30
C THR A 42 -5.10 0.03 -25.83
N TRP A 43 -5.76 0.85 -25.00
CA TRP A 43 -6.15 0.49 -23.64
C TRP A 43 -6.94 -0.83 -23.68
N SER A 44 -6.56 -1.80 -22.86
CA SER A 44 -7.22 -3.10 -22.71
C SER A 44 -7.38 -3.44 -21.22
N PRO A 45 -8.33 -4.32 -20.90
CA PRO A 45 -9.75 -4.04 -20.84
C PRO A 45 -10.11 -3.34 -19.52
N LEU A 46 -11.00 -2.36 -19.59
CA LEU A 46 -11.70 -1.85 -18.42
C LEU A 46 -12.36 -3.05 -17.71
N LEU A 47 -11.93 -3.33 -16.48
CA LEU A 47 -12.89 -3.73 -15.47
C LEU A 47 -13.96 -2.65 -15.50
N ASP A 48 -15.13 -3.00 -16.00
CA ASP A 48 -16.23 -2.07 -16.19
C ASP A 48 -16.61 -1.49 -14.83
N LEU A 49 -16.13 -0.27 -14.53
CA LEU A 49 -16.51 0.46 -13.33
C LEU A 49 -18.01 0.78 -13.35
N ASP A 50 -18.70 0.66 -14.50
CA ASP A 50 -20.15 0.75 -14.56
C ASP A 50 -20.81 -0.43 -13.82
N PHE A 51 -20.14 -1.58 -13.68
CA PHE A 51 -20.62 -2.69 -12.83
C PHE A 51 -20.80 -2.26 -11.37
N PHE A 52 -19.93 -1.39 -10.86
CA PHE A 52 -19.99 -0.90 -9.48
C PHE A 52 -20.72 0.43 -9.31
N THR A 53 -20.97 1.17 -10.41
CA THR A 53 -21.48 2.56 -10.32
C THR A 53 -22.80 2.80 -11.05
N ALA A 54 -23.25 1.92 -11.94
CA ALA A 54 -24.43 2.19 -12.80
C ALA A 54 -25.75 1.56 -12.34
N ASN A 55 -25.80 0.54 -11.47
CA ASN A 55 -27.04 -0.23 -11.26
C ASN A 55 -27.39 -0.55 -9.81
N GLN A 56 -27.85 0.46 -9.05
CA GLN A 56 -28.54 0.24 -7.76
C GLN A 56 -29.80 -0.64 -7.85
N ASP A 57 -30.46 -0.75 -9.02
CA ASP A 57 -31.73 -1.50 -9.14
C ASP A 57 -31.51 -3.00 -9.41
N HIS A 58 -30.45 -3.39 -10.14
CA HIS A 58 -30.04 -4.79 -10.22
C HIS A 58 -29.33 -5.28 -8.94
N PHE A 59 -28.75 -4.36 -8.16
CA PHE A 59 -28.18 -4.67 -6.86
C PHE A 59 -29.28 -5.13 -5.87
N HIS A 60 -30.43 -4.44 -5.85
CA HIS A 60 -31.61 -4.92 -5.11
C HIS A 60 -32.22 -6.19 -5.70
N GLY A 61 -32.32 -6.32 -7.04
CA GLY A 61 -32.84 -7.54 -7.68
C GLY A 61 -31.96 -8.79 -7.48
N PHE A 62 -30.64 -8.64 -7.38
CA PHE A 62 -29.71 -9.72 -7.06
C PHE A 62 -29.78 -10.10 -5.59
N ILE A 63 -29.95 -9.13 -4.68
CA ILE A 63 -30.23 -9.38 -3.26
C ILE A 63 -31.59 -10.06 -3.08
N ASP A 64 -32.64 -9.62 -3.78
CA ASP A 64 -33.96 -10.28 -3.80
C ASP A 64 -33.90 -11.69 -4.42
N SER A 65 -33.00 -11.93 -5.37
CA SER A 65 -32.75 -13.28 -5.91
C SER A 65 -32.00 -14.18 -4.92
N LEU A 66 -31.19 -13.61 -4.02
CA LEU A 66 -30.50 -14.32 -2.94
C LEU A 66 -31.41 -14.55 -1.72
N THR A 67 -32.41 -13.70 -1.49
CA THR A 67 -33.40 -13.83 -0.40
C THR A 67 -34.65 -14.62 -0.81
N ASN A 68 -34.98 -14.74 -2.11
CA ASN A 68 -36.12 -15.53 -2.61
C ASN A 68 -35.80 -17.01 -2.87
N HIS A 69 -34.60 -17.49 -2.55
CA HIS A 69 -34.41 -18.93 -2.33
C HIS A 69 -34.96 -19.27 -0.94
N GLU A 70 -36.27 -19.46 -0.88
CA GLU A 70 -36.95 -20.05 0.26
C GLU A 70 -36.23 -21.32 0.70
N ILE A 71 -35.88 -21.31 1.99
CA ILE A 71 -35.50 -22.47 2.79
C ILE A 71 -36.58 -23.53 2.61
N LYS A 72 -36.34 -24.52 1.75
CA LYS A 72 -37.11 -25.75 1.77
C LYS A 72 -36.63 -26.57 2.96
N SER A 73 -37.52 -26.72 3.92
CA SER A 73 -37.42 -27.62 5.06
C SER A 73 -36.81 -28.97 4.68
N VAL A 74 -35.70 -29.34 5.32
CA VAL A 74 -35.13 -30.68 5.24
C VAL A 74 -35.98 -31.60 6.14
N ASP A 75 -36.42 -32.71 5.56
CA ASP A 75 -37.22 -33.77 6.16
C ASP A 75 -36.42 -34.50 7.27
N PRO A 76 -36.95 -34.73 8.50
CA PRO A 76 -36.15 -35.27 9.62
C PRO A 76 -35.77 -36.76 9.53
N ASN A 77 -36.09 -37.48 8.45
CA ASN A 77 -36.03 -38.95 8.43
C ASN A 77 -35.23 -39.57 7.26
N LEU A 78 -34.04 -39.04 6.96
CA LEU A 78 -33.08 -39.74 6.10
C LEU A 78 -31.86 -40.20 6.90
N ILE A 79 -32.01 -41.40 7.46
CA ILE A 79 -30.93 -42.22 8.02
C ILE A 79 -30.06 -42.68 6.84
N ILE A 80 -28.80 -42.25 6.81
CA ILE A 80 -27.73 -42.84 5.99
C ILE A 80 -26.74 -43.50 6.97
N PRO A 81 -26.27 -44.75 6.74
CA PRO A 81 -25.50 -45.48 7.74
C PRO A 81 -24.09 -44.91 7.84
N VAL A 82 -23.65 -44.69 9.09
CA VAL A 82 -22.24 -44.44 9.43
C VAL A 82 -21.52 -45.79 9.38
N SER A 83 -20.57 -45.93 8.46
CA SER A 83 -19.53 -46.95 8.54
C SER A 83 -18.43 -46.42 9.46
N GLU A 84 -18.28 -47.04 10.63
CA GLU A 84 -17.13 -46.87 11.51
C GLU A 84 -15.90 -47.46 10.82
N GLU A 85 -14.97 -46.62 10.38
CA GLU A 85 -13.59 -47.02 10.15
C GLU A 85 -12.78 -46.52 11.35
N GLU A 86 -12.36 -47.47 12.18
CA GLU A 86 -11.42 -47.26 13.28
C GLU A 86 -10.05 -46.86 12.69
N GLU A 87 -9.67 -45.59 12.82
CA GLU A 87 -8.28 -45.19 12.59
C GLU A 87 -7.42 -45.65 13.78
N GLU A 88 -6.73 -46.78 13.59
CA GLU A 88 -5.64 -47.20 14.46
C GLU A 88 -4.53 -46.14 14.48
N SER A 89 -4.26 -45.64 15.69
CA SER A 89 -3.15 -44.75 15.99
C SER A 89 -1.80 -45.46 15.82
N SER A 90 -1.19 -45.28 14.64
CA SER A 90 0.21 -45.59 14.45
C SER A 90 1.08 -44.44 14.97
N ILE A 91 1.76 -44.70 16.09
CA ILE A 91 2.87 -43.88 16.57
C ILE A 91 4.03 -44.02 15.57
N GLY A 92 4.03 -43.16 14.55
CA GLY A 92 5.09 -43.02 13.56
C GLY A 92 6.10 -41.95 13.97
N ASN A 93 7.29 -42.37 14.36
CA ASN A 93 8.46 -41.52 14.56
C ASN A 93 8.90 -40.85 13.24
N GLY A 94 9.20 -39.55 13.28
CA GLY A 94 10.04 -38.86 12.28
C GLY A 94 9.27 -37.93 11.34
N SER A 95 9.33 -36.63 11.61
CA SER A 95 8.79 -35.58 10.75
C SER A 95 9.54 -35.50 9.41
N ASP A 96 8.97 -36.05 8.34
CA ASP A 96 9.31 -35.62 6.98
C ASP A 96 8.63 -34.27 6.70
N THR A 97 9.21 -33.21 7.27
CA THR A 97 8.96 -31.83 6.82
C THR A 97 9.60 -31.65 5.44
N ASP A 98 8.85 -31.05 4.51
CA ASP A 98 9.30 -30.71 3.16
C ASP A 98 10.68 -30.00 3.22
N PRO A 99 11.67 -30.37 2.40
CA PRO A 99 12.96 -29.68 2.35
C PRO A 99 12.86 -28.15 2.27
N ASP A 100 11.84 -27.62 1.57
CA ASP A 100 11.60 -26.18 1.49
C ASP A 100 11.10 -25.60 2.82
N ASP A 101 10.24 -26.31 3.55
CA ASP A 101 9.80 -25.92 4.90
C ASP A 101 10.98 -25.88 5.89
N ARG A 102 11.87 -26.88 5.84
CA ARG A 102 13.09 -26.92 6.67
C ARG A 102 14.01 -25.74 6.37
N LYS A 103 14.14 -25.37 5.09
CA LYS A 103 14.93 -24.22 4.65
C LYS A 103 14.29 -22.90 5.11
N GLY A 104 12.97 -22.76 4.97
CA GLY A 104 12.21 -21.60 5.45
C GLY A 104 12.36 -21.38 6.95
N LEU A 105 12.20 -22.44 7.75
CA LEU A 105 12.40 -22.39 9.22
C LEU A 105 13.83 -21.97 9.59
N ARG A 106 14.83 -22.46 8.87
CA ARG A 106 16.22 -22.04 9.08
C ARG A 106 16.43 -20.54 8.81
N LEU A 107 15.78 -20.00 7.78
CA LEU A 107 15.84 -18.56 7.48
C LEU A 107 15.21 -17.73 8.60
N VAL A 108 14.04 -18.14 9.12
CA VAL A 108 13.42 -17.49 10.30
C VAL A 108 14.40 -17.43 11.46
N HIS A 109 14.97 -18.58 11.84
CA HIS A 109 15.87 -18.65 12.99
C HIS A 109 17.09 -17.74 12.83
N LEU A 110 17.68 -17.69 11.63
CA LEU A 110 18.82 -16.82 11.36
C LEU A 110 18.43 -15.33 11.38
N LEU A 111 17.26 -14.96 10.86
CA LEU A 111 16.77 -13.58 10.93
C LEU A 111 16.53 -13.15 12.39
N MET A 112 15.91 -14.00 13.19
CA MET A 112 15.68 -13.74 14.61
C MET A 112 16.99 -13.64 15.39
N ALA A 113 17.93 -14.55 15.14
CA ALA A 113 19.25 -14.49 15.78
C ALA A 113 20.04 -13.23 15.39
N ALA A 114 19.91 -12.74 14.13
CA ALA A 114 20.52 -11.48 13.71
C ALA A 114 19.87 -10.27 14.40
N ALA A 115 18.54 -10.25 14.52
CA ALA A 115 17.81 -9.20 15.25
C ALA A 115 18.20 -9.17 16.75
N GLU A 116 18.24 -10.33 17.40
CA GLU A 116 18.69 -10.47 18.80
C GLU A 116 20.16 -10.06 18.98
N ALA A 117 21.05 -10.41 18.04
CA ALA A 117 22.45 -10.01 18.09
C ALA A 117 22.64 -8.49 17.93
N LEU A 118 21.70 -7.77 17.32
CA LEU A 118 21.75 -6.32 17.18
C LEU A 118 21.24 -5.57 18.42
N THR A 119 20.09 -5.97 18.97
CA THR A 119 19.40 -5.18 20.02
C THR A 119 19.17 -5.92 21.33
N GLY A 120 19.47 -7.22 21.40
CA GLY A 120 19.24 -8.04 22.58
C GLY A 120 20.16 -7.70 23.75
N THR A 121 19.89 -8.30 24.90
CA THR A 121 20.69 -8.12 26.13
C THR A 121 22.16 -8.50 25.95
N ASN A 122 22.44 -9.48 25.08
CA ASN A 122 23.78 -9.94 24.73
C ASN A 122 24.21 -9.47 23.32
N LYS A 123 23.87 -8.22 22.94
CA LYS A 123 24.18 -7.68 21.61
C LYS A 123 25.66 -7.83 21.22
N SER A 124 25.90 -8.22 19.98
CA SER A 124 27.22 -8.42 19.40
C SER A 124 27.18 -8.13 17.89
N HIS A 125 27.68 -6.97 17.50
CA HIS A 125 27.76 -6.55 16.09
C HIS A 125 28.56 -7.55 15.23
N ASN A 126 29.61 -8.15 15.80
CA ASN A 126 30.39 -9.19 15.11
C ASN A 126 29.56 -10.45 14.85
N LEU A 127 28.75 -10.88 15.82
CA LEU A 127 27.86 -12.03 15.63
C LEU A 127 26.78 -11.72 14.59
N ALA A 128 26.15 -10.53 14.68
CA ALA A 128 25.17 -10.07 13.69
C ALA A 128 25.78 -10.06 12.28
N GLN A 129 26.99 -9.53 12.11
CA GLN A 129 27.69 -9.51 10.83
C GLN A 129 27.91 -10.93 10.26
N VAL A 130 28.35 -11.88 11.08
CA VAL A 130 28.55 -13.27 10.66
C VAL A 130 27.23 -13.93 10.25
N ILE A 131 26.16 -13.72 11.02
CA ILE A 131 24.83 -14.26 10.70
C ILE A 131 24.31 -13.65 9.39
N LEU A 132 24.45 -12.33 9.18
CA LEU A 132 23.99 -11.66 7.97
C LEU A 132 24.77 -12.08 6.71
N ILE A 133 26.08 -12.37 6.83
CA ILE A 133 26.85 -12.99 5.73
C ILE A 133 26.24 -14.35 5.36
N ARG A 134 25.92 -15.18 6.37
CA ARG A 134 25.30 -16.49 6.13
C ARG A 134 23.89 -16.39 5.56
N LEU A 135 23.11 -15.40 5.97
CA LEU A 135 21.79 -15.14 5.38
C LEU A 135 21.92 -14.77 3.90
N LYS A 136 22.86 -13.89 3.54
CA LYS A 136 23.11 -13.51 2.13
C LYS A 136 23.45 -14.70 1.25
N ASP A 137 24.17 -15.70 1.77
CA ASP A 137 24.47 -16.95 1.04
C ASP A 137 23.23 -17.84 0.81
N LEU A 138 22.17 -17.67 1.62
CA LEU A 138 21.01 -18.57 1.67
C LEU A 138 19.73 -18.00 1.03
N VAL A 139 19.70 -16.71 0.71
CA VAL A 139 18.51 -15.99 0.24
C VAL A 139 18.62 -15.59 -1.24
N SER A 140 17.47 -15.46 -1.90
CA SER A 140 17.36 -14.95 -3.27
C SER A 140 16.18 -14.00 -3.35
N SER A 141 16.42 -12.76 -3.76
CA SER A 141 15.37 -11.73 -3.88
C SER A 141 14.43 -11.93 -5.08
N THR A 142 14.75 -12.84 -6.01
CA THR A 142 14.02 -12.96 -7.29
C THR A 142 13.58 -14.39 -7.62
N HIS A 143 14.42 -15.39 -7.38
CA HIS A 143 14.21 -16.75 -7.91
C HIS A 143 13.98 -17.82 -6.83
N GLY A 144 13.98 -17.44 -5.54
CA GLY A 144 13.81 -18.37 -4.41
C GLY A 144 12.35 -18.70 -4.08
N THR A 145 12.14 -19.46 -3.01
CA THR A 145 10.83 -19.61 -2.34
C THR A 145 10.32 -18.28 -1.79
N ASN A 146 9.03 -18.22 -1.40
CA ASN A 146 8.47 -17.04 -0.73
C ASN A 146 9.30 -16.59 0.46
N MET A 147 9.77 -17.55 1.26
CA MET A 147 10.56 -17.24 2.44
C MET A 147 11.98 -16.76 2.10
N GLU A 148 12.59 -17.27 1.04
CA GLU A 148 13.89 -16.77 0.57
C GLU A 148 13.82 -15.32 0.09
N ARG A 149 12.80 -14.97 -0.69
CA ARG A 149 12.62 -13.59 -1.18
C ARG A 149 12.34 -12.64 -0.04
N LEU A 150 11.45 -13.03 0.87
CA LEU A 150 11.15 -12.26 2.08
C LEU A 150 12.41 -12.05 2.93
N ALA A 151 13.13 -13.13 3.22
CA ALA A 151 14.33 -13.09 4.04
C ALA A 151 15.45 -12.25 3.42
N ALA A 152 15.54 -12.17 2.08
CA ALA A 152 16.48 -11.28 1.40
C ALA A 152 16.29 -9.82 1.84
N TYR A 153 15.06 -9.30 1.78
CA TYR A 153 14.77 -7.91 2.15
C TYR A 153 14.92 -7.64 3.64
N PHE A 154 14.55 -8.59 4.51
CA PHE A 154 14.80 -8.47 5.95
C PHE A 154 16.31 -8.50 6.28
N THR A 155 17.10 -9.30 5.55
CA THR A 155 18.56 -9.33 5.68
C THR A 155 19.16 -7.98 5.29
N ASP A 156 18.71 -7.39 4.18
CA ASP A 156 19.15 -6.06 3.74
C ASP A 156 18.78 -4.95 4.73
N ALA A 157 17.57 -5.04 5.33
CA ALA A 157 17.12 -4.12 6.36
C ALA A 157 18.03 -4.19 7.62
N LEU A 158 18.29 -5.40 8.13
CA LEU A 158 19.18 -5.60 9.28
C LEU A 158 20.62 -5.20 8.97
N GLN A 159 21.12 -5.44 7.76
CA GLN A 159 22.45 -4.97 7.33
C GLN A 159 22.51 -3.43 7.31
N THR A 160 21.45 -2.77 6.88
CA THR A 160 21.38 -1.30 6.88
C THR A 160 21.47 -0.75 8.30
N LEU A 161 20.79 -1.39 9.26
CA LEU A 161 20.91 -1.04 10.68
C LEU A 161 22.33 -1.25 11.21
N LEU A 162 22.91 -2.42 10.95
CA LEU A 162 24.27 -2.76 11.39
C LEU A 162 25.30 -1.75 10.88
N ASN A 163 25.18 -1.32 9.62
CA ASN A 163 26.06 -0.31 9.05
C ASN A 163 25.77 1.09 9.62
N GLY A 164 24.51 1.41 9.91
CA GLY A 164 24.07 2.71 10.44
C GLY A 164 24.53 2.96 11.88
N THR A 165 24.59 1.91 12.71
CA THR A 165 25.08 1.99 14.08
C THR A 165 26.57 2.39 14.15
N ASP A 166 27.37 2.04 13.15
CA ASP A 166 28.79 2.45 13.08
C ASP A 166 28.95 3.96 12.81
N PHE A 167 27.97 4.61 12.16
CA PHE A 167 27.98 6.05 11.89
C PHE A 167 27.39 6.89 13.04
N ALA A 168 26.48 6.33 13.83
CA ALA A 168 25.83 7.02 14.96
C ALA A 168 26.81 7.37 16.10
N HIS A 169 27.94 6.64 16.21
CA HIS A 169 28.94 6.91 17.25
C HIS A 169 29.75 8.22 17.04
N ASN A 170 29.62 8.89 15.89
CA ASN A 170 30.42 10.08 15.52
C ASN A 170 29.60 11.34 15.13
N SER A 171 28.27 11.36 15.26
CA SER A 171 27.49 12.57 14.93
C SER A 171 26.23 12.72 15.78
N THR A 172 26.15 13.82 16.53
CA THR A 172 24.99 14.22 17.35
C THR A 172 23.82 14.78 16.54
N ASN A 173 23.78 14.55 15.23
CA ASN A 173 22.68 14.93 14.35
C ASN A 173 22.18 13.66 13.69
N HIS A 174 21.12 13.06 14.26
CA HIS A 174 20.46 11.85 13.75
C HIS A 174 20.17 12.00 12.24
N PRO A 175 20.99 11.42 11.34
CA PRO A 175 20.69 11.46 9.94
C PRO A 175 19.63 10.39 9.75
N HIS A 176 18.43 10.79 9.35
CA HIS A 176 17.40 9.88 8.83
C HIS A 176 18.09 8.73 8.09
N LEU A 177 17.93 7.49 8.60
CA LEU A 177 18.41 6.28 7.95
C LEU A 177 17.73 6.18 6.59
N LYS A 178 18.25 6.92 5.61
CA LYS A 178 17.84 6.84 4.23
C LYS A 178 18.51 5.58 3.69
N PRO A 179 17.75 4.62 3.15
CA PRO A 179 18.33 3.48 2.48
C PRO A 179 19.35 3.99 1.45
N SER A 180 20.63 3.78 1.73
CA SER A 180 21.68 4.11 0.78
C SER A 180 21.65 3.03 -0.30
N SER A 181 21.78 3.46 -1.56
CA SER A 181 22.11 2.58 -2.69
C SER A 181 21.02 1.67 -3.28
N LEU A 182 19.75 2.10 -3.31
CA LEU A 182 18.87 1.67 -4.41
C LEU A 182 18.62 2.89 -5.29
N THR A 183 19.23 2.89 -6.49
CA THR A 183 18.78 3.76 -7.58
C THR A 183 17.27 3.53 -7.71
N GLY A 184 16.48 4.53 -7.28
CA GLY A 184 15.04 4.37 -7.22
C GLY A 184 14.50 3.90 -8.57
N PRO A 185 13.51 2.98 -8.60
CA PRO A 185 12.99 2.43 -9.85
C PRO A 185 12.60 3.56 -10.81
N HIS A 186 12.79 3.35 -12.11
CA HIS A 186 12.38 4.34 -13.10
C HIS A 186 10.87 4.60 -12.95
N GLN A 187 10.41 5.81 -13.29
CA GLN A 187 9.00 6.18 -13.09
C GLN A 187 8.04 5.23 -13.84
N THR A 188 8.48 4.68 -14.97
CA THR A 188 7.79 3.63 -15.74
C THR A 188 7.62 2.34 -14.94
N ASP A 189 8.66 1.94 -14.19
CA ASP A 189 8.64 0.74 -13.36
C ASP A 189 7.71 0.93 -12.17
N LEU A 190 7.65 2.14 -11.61
CA LEU A 190 6.75 2.50 -10.53
C LEU A 190 5.27 2.38 -10.95
N LEU A 191 4.92 2.93 -12.11
CA LEU A 191 3.54 2.84 -12.64
C LEU A 191 3.17 1.40 -12.98
N SER A 192 4.09 0.66 -13.61
CA SER A 192 3.86 -0.74 -13.98
C SER A 192 3.69 -1.61 -12.72
N ALA A 193 4.57 -1.45 -11.74
CA ALA A 193 4.45 -2.14 -10.46
C ALA A 193 3.13 -1.77 -9.75
N PHE A 194 2.73 -0.50 -9.79
CA PHE A 194 1.48 -0.06 -9.17
C PHE A 194 0.26 -0.76 -9.76
N GLN A 195 0.19 -0.81 -11.09
CA GLN A 195 -0.87 -1.53 -11.80
C GLN A 195 -0.86 -3.02 -11.41
N LEU A 196 0.31 -3.66 -11.45
CA LEU A 196 0.45 -5.06 -11.08
C LEU A 196 0.02 -5.33 -9.63
N LEU A 197 0.33 -4.45 -8.70
CA LEU A 197 -0.11 -4.58 -7.30
C LEU A 197 -1.64 -4.50 -7.17
N GLN A 198 -2.29 -3.62 -7.94
CA GLN A 198 -3.75 -3.50 -7.97
C GLN A 198 -4.44 -4.71 -8.61
N ASP A 199 -3.75 -5.38 -9.54
CA ASP A 199 -4.25 -6.59 -10.18
C ASP A 199 -4.01 -7.81 -9.28
N MET A 200 -2.86 -7.87 -8.59
CA MET A 200 -2.49 -8.97 -7.69
C MET A 200 -3.25 -8.99 -6.37
N SER A 201 -3.68 -7.82 -5.88
CA SER A 201 -4.20 -7.70 -4.52
C SER A 201 -5.33 -6.68 -4.41
N PRO A 202 -6.25 -6.86 -3.45
CA PRO A 202 -7.30 -5.89 -3.18
C PRO A 202 -6.81 -4.68 -2.36
N TYR A 203 -5.54 -4.59 -1.96
CA TYR A 203 -5.07 -3.62 -0.95
C TYR A 203 -5.47 -2.18 -1.25
N ILE A 204 -5.14 -1.72 -2.47
CA ILE A 204 -5.36 -0.34 -2.88
C ILE A 204 -6.86 -0.10 -3.16
N LYS A 205 -7.52 -1.06 -3.81
CA LYS A 205 -8.96 -0.97 -4.12
C LYS A 205 -9.80 -0.94 -2.83
N PHE A 206 -9.48 -1.78 -1.85
CA PHE A 206 -10.15 -1.83 -0.55
C PHE A 206 -10.05 -0.49 0.18
N ALA A 207 -8.86 0.10 0.23
CA ALA A 207 -8.61 1.40 0.82
C ALA A 207 -9.47 2.50 0.15
N HIS A 208 -9.38 2.61 -1.17
CA HIS A 208 -10.08 3.64 -1.94
C HIS A 208 -11.60 3.47 -1.89
N PHE A 209 -12.10 2.25 -2.05
CA PHE A 209 -13.52 1.95 -2.08
C PHE A 209 -14.18 2.24 -0.73
N THR A 210 -13.59 1.73 0.36
CA THR A 210 -14.09 1.98 1.70
C THR A 210 -14.13 3.48 2.03
N ALA A 211 -13.05 4.21 1.71
CA ALA A 211 -13.00 5.66 1.92
C ALA A 211 -14.03 6.40 1.04
N ASN A 212 -14.10 6.10 -0.26
CA ASN A 212 -15.00 6.79 -1.19
C ASN A 212 -16.46 6.55 -0.85
N GLN A 213 -16.85 5.34 -0.45
CA GLN A 213 -18.21 5.05 -0.04
C GLN A 213 -18.60 5.84 1.21
N ALA A 214 -17.70 5.97 2.19
CA ALA A 214 -17.94 6.82 3.37
C ALA A 214 -18.05 8.30 3.00
N ILE A 215 -17.22 8.77 2.05
CA ILE A 215 -17.26 10.14 1.53
C ILE A 215 -18.59 10.41 0.82
N LEU A 216 -19.01 9.53 -0.09
CA LEU A 216 -20.27 9.65 -0.83
C LEU A 216 -21.46 9.81 0.11
N GLU A 217 -21.54 8.95 1.13
CA GLU A 217 -22.60 9.01 2.13
C GLU A 217 -22.54 10.32 2.93
N ALA A 218 -21.37 10.71 3.42
CA ALA A 218 -21.18 11.92 4.22
C ALA A 218 -21.52 13.22 3.45
N VAL A 219 -21.37 13.23 2.12
CA VAL A 219 -21.58 14.42 1.29
C VAL A 219 -22.85 14.39 0.45
N THR A 220 -23.73 13.41 0.66
CA THR A 220 -24.97 13.19 -0.13
C THR A 220 -25.80 14.47 -0.34
N HIS A 221 -25.91 15.31 0.69
CA HIS A 221 -26.72 16.54 0.70
C HIS A 221 -25.92 17.84 0.57
N GLU A 222 -24.61 17.74 0.36
CA GLU A 222 -23.75 18.89 0.23
C GLU A 222 -23.80 19.44 -1.20
N ARG A 223 -23.77 20.77 -1.34
CA ARG A 223 -23.67 21.41 -2.67
C ARG A 223 -22.23 21.64 -3.09
N ARG A 224 -21.31 21.63 -2.12
CA ARG A 224 -19.89 21.89 -2.34
C ARG A 224 -19.08 21.02 -1.40
N VAL A 225 -18.14 20.29 -1.96
CA VAL A 225 -17.29 19.34 -1.22
C VAL A 225 -15.85 19.74 -1.46
N HIS A 226 -15.06 19.83 -0.40
CA HIS A 226 -13.62 20.02 -0.50
C HIS A 226 -12.89 18.88 0.17
N ILE A 227 -12.20 18.08 -0.65
CA ILE A 227 -11.33 16.99 -0.21
C ILE A 227 -9.90 17.51 -0.11
N VAL A 228 -9.27 17.32 1.03
CA VAL A 228 -7.83 17.50 1.23
C VAL A 228 -7.20 16.12 1.30
N ASP A 229 -6.32 15.82 0.36
CA ASP A 229 -5.72 14.51 0.23
C ASP A 229 -4.22 14.55 0.57
N TYR A 230 -3.81 13.68 1.49
CA TYR A 230 -2.45 13.65 2.03
C TYR A 230 -1.40 13.16 1.01
N ASP A 231 -1.78 12.32 0.04
CA ASP A 231 -0.89 11.80 -0.99
C ASP A 231 -1.65 11.22 -2.20
N ILE A 232 -1.84 12.06 -3.21
CA ILE A 232 -2.81 11.81 -4.28
C ILE A 232 -2.38 10.76 -5.30
N MET A 233 -1.08 10.45 -5.37
CA MET A 233 -0.50 9.59 -6.38
C MET A 233 -0.96 9.96 -7.81
N GLU A 234 -1.47 8.97 -8.55
CA GLU A 234 -2.01 9.06 -9.90
C GLU A 234 -3.50 9.47 -9.93
N GLY A 235 -4.14 9.67 -8.77
CA GLY A 235 -5.52 10.13 -8.67
C GLY A 235 -6.60 9.08 -8.93
N ALA A 236 -6.25 7.78 -9.00
CA ALA A 236 -7.20 6.70 -9.29
C ALA A 236 -8.40 6.65 -8.31
N GLN A 237 -8.16 6.89 -7.02
CA GLN A 237 -9.23 7.03 -6.02
C GLN A 237 -10.25 8.09 -6.45
N TRP A 238 -9.76 9.26 -6.88
CA TRP A 238 -10.60 10.40 -7.19
C TRP A 238 -11.30 10.30 -8.54
N ALA A 239 -10.70 9.62 -9.52
CA ALA A 239 -11.39 9.28 -10.76
C ALA A 239 -12.66 8.46 -10.46
N SER A 240 -12.57 7.42 -9.62
CA SER A 240 -13.76 6.63 -9.24
C SER A 240 -14.81 7.46 -8.48
N LEU A 241 -14.39 8.38 -7.59
CA LEU A 241 -15.34 9.24 -6.87
C LEU A 241 -16.04 10.24 -7.82
N ILE A 242 -15.30 10.83 -8.75
CA ILE A 242 -15.84 11.74 -9.77
C ILE A 242 -16.93 11.03 -10.59
N GLN A 243 -16.68 9.79 -11.02
CA GLN A 243 -17.64 8.98 -11.75
C GLN A 243 -18.91 8.71 -10.91
N SER A 244 -18.75 8.34 -9.63
CA SER A 244 -19.90 8.09 -8.75
C SER A 244 -20.72 9.35 -8.45
N LEU A 245 -20.09 10.53 -8.43
CA LEU A 245 -20.79 11.80 -8.22
C LEU A 245 -21.52 12.29 -9.48
N SER A 246 -21.01 11.99 -10.67
CA SER A 246 -21.64 12.36 -11.93
C SER A 246 -22.83 11.46 -12.31
N SER A 247 -22.86 10.21 -11.85
CA SER A 247 -23.89 9.22 -12.20
C SER A 247 -25.19 9.30 -11.37
N ARG A 248 -25.41 10.37 -10.61
CA ARG A 248 -26.59 10.52 -9.73
C ARG A 248 -27.90 10.51 -10.54
N LYS A 249 -28.77 9.52 -10.24
CA LYS A 249 -30.05 9.27 -10.92
C LYS A 249 -31.14 10.31 -10.63
N ASP A 250 -30.94 11.18 -9.63
CA ASP A 250 -31.94 12.19 -9.21
C ASP A 250 -32.04 13.38 -10.17
N GLY A 251 -31.19 13.44 -11.21
CA GLY A 251 -31.14 14.54 -12.17
C GLY A 251 -30.60 15.85 -11.58
N ILE A 252 -30.15 15.83 -10.32
CA ILE A 252 -29.55 16.97 -9.65
C ILE A 252 -28.07 17.00 -10.02
N PRO A 253 -27.53 18.14 -10.50
CA PRO A 253 -26.09 18.26 -10.74
C PRO A 253 -25.31 17.89 -9.48
N GLY A 254 -24.28 17.06 -9.63
CA GLY A 254 -23.38 16.70 -8.54
C GLY A 254 -22.81 17.95 -7.84
N PRO A 255 -22.39 17.83 -6.57
CA PRO A 255 -21.80 18.95 -5.83
C PRO A 255 -20.60 19.52 -6.58
N HIS A 256 -20.29 20.79 -6.39
CA HIS A 256 -18.98 21.28 -6.81
C HIS A 256 -17.89 20.56 -6.00
N LEU A 257 -17.10 19.73 -6.67
CA LEU A 257 -16.03 18.95 -6.07
C LEU A 257 -14.71 19.71 -6.18
N ARG A 258 -14.09 20.00 -5.05
CA ARG A 258 -12.74 20.56 -4.97
C ARG A 258 -11.81 19.53 -4.37
N ILE A 259 -10.66 19.31 -4.99
CA ILE A 259 -9.60 18.47 -4.44
C ILE A 259 -8.34 19.30 -4.25
N THR A 260 -7.79 19.28 -3.04
CA THR A 260 -6.46 19.81 -2.74
C THR A 260 -5.52 18.66 -2.41
N ALA A 261 -4.51 18.43 -3.26
CA ALA A 261 -3.47 17.44 -3.02
C ALA A 261 -2.25 18.05 -2.32
N LEU A 262 -1.71 17.36 -1.33
CA LEU A 262 -0.45 17.74 -0.71
C LEU A 262 0.76 17.40 -1.61
N SER A 263 1.79 18.23 -1.55
CA SER A 263 3.04 18.03 -2.28
C SER A 263 4.25 18.34 -1.40
N ARG A 264 5.33 17.57 -1.57
CA ARG A 264 6.53 17.65 -0.72
C ARG A 264 7.65 18.39 -1.42
N ASN A 265 8.34 19.26 -0.67
CA ASN A 265 9.51 19.96 -1.15
C ASN A 265 10.80 19.24 -0.72
N LYS A 266 11.15 18.11 -1.35
CA LYS A 266 12.44 17.45 -1.08
C LYS A 266 13.58 18.23 -1.77
N GLU A 267 14.45 18.84 -0.96
CA GLU A 267 15.54 19.75 -1.37
C GLU A 267 16.58 19.16 -2.34
N ARG A 268 16.62 17.84 -2.56
CA ARG A 268 17.53 17.20 -3.52
C ARG A 268 16.79 16.33 -4.53
N GLY A 269 16.60 16.85 -5.75
CA GLY A 269 16.17 16.14 -6.97
C GLY A 269 14.77 15.51 -7.01
N SER A 270 14.17 15.21 -5.85
CA SER A 270 12.87 14.55 -5.73
C SER A 270 11.72 15.52 -5.51
N GLY A 271 11.94 16.72 -4.94
CA GLY A 271 10.88 17.69 -4.65
C GLY A 271 10.25 18.30 -5.89
N ARG A 272 11.07 18.71 -6.87
CA ARG A 272 10.57 19.18 -8.17
C ARG A 272 9.73 18.13 -8.89
N ARG A 273 10.09 16.84 -8.76
CA ARG A 273 9.33 15.72 -9.32
C ARG A 273 7.98 15.55 -8.62
N SER A 274 7.93 15.56 -7.28
CA SER A 274 6.67 15.46 -6.53
C SER A 274 5.67 16.58 -6.87
N ILE A 275 6.16 17.81 -7.06
CA ILE A 275 5.29 18.93 -7.44
C ILE A 275 4.72 18.73 -8.84
N ALA A 276 5.58 18.37 -9.80
CA ALA A 276 5.17 18.17 -11.19
C ALA A 276 4.18 17.00 -11.34
N THR A 277 4.41 15.88 -10.63
CA THR A 277 3.50 14.72 -10.69
C THR A 277 2.12 15.07 -10.13
N VAL A 278 2.04 15.79 -9.00
CA VAL A 278 0.77 16.24 -8.43
C VAL A 278 0.02 17.17 -9.39
N GLN A 279 0.73 18.08 -10.07
CA GLN A 279 0.13 18.96 -11.07
C GLN A 279 -0.41 18.18 -12.27
N GLU A 280 0.33 17.17 -12.74
CA GLU A 280 -0.10 16.35 -13.87
C GLU A 280 -1.30 15.46 -13.52
N THR A 281 -1.32 14.89 -12.32
CA THR A 281 -2.53 14.24 -11.76
C THR A 281 -3.71 15.20 -11.72
N GLY A 282 -3.49 16.44 -11.27
CA GLY A 282 -4.51 17.48 -11.26
C GLY A 282 -5.10 17.75 -12.64
N LYS A 283 -4.26 17.91 -13.68
CA LYS A 283 -4.73 18.11 -15.05
C LYS A 283 -5.56 16.94 -15.56
N ARG A 284 -5.11 15.70 -15.34
CA ARG A 284 -5.83 14.47 -15.73
C ARG A 284 -7.20 14.40 -15.06
N LEU A 285 -7.28 14.67 -13.76
CA LEU A 285 -8.55 14.70 -13.03
C LEU A 285 -9.47 15.82 -13.51
N THR A 286 -8.94 17.02 -13.81
CA THR A 286 -9.73 18.11 -14.37
C THR A 286 -10.31 17.76 -15.75
N ALA A 287 -9.50 17.16 -16.62
CA ALA A 287 -9.95 16.72 -17.94
C ALA A 287 -11.03 15.62 -17.83
N PHE A 288 -10.83 14.64 -16.94
CA PHE A 288 -11.80 13.57 -16.70
C PHE A 288 -13.12 14.09 -16.11
N ALA A 289 -13.06 14.98 -15.12
CA ALA A 289 -14.26 15.60 -14.56
C ALA A 289 -15.05 16.38 -15.62
N ALA A 290 -14.36 17.09 -16.52
CA ALA A 290 -14.99 17.79 -17.63
C ALA A 290 -15.66 16.81 -18.62
N SER A 291 -15.04 15.67 -18.94
CA SER A 291 -15.62 14.68 -19.86
C SER A 291 -16.89 14.01 -19.32
N VAL A 292 -17.06 13.95 -18.00
CA VAL A 292 -18.26 13.38 -17.36
C VAL A 292 -19.22 14.43 -16.81
N GLY A 293 -18.98 15.73 -17.11
CA GLY A 293 -19.86 16.83 -16.69
C GLY A 293 -19.87 17.14 -15.20
N GLN A 294 -18.87 16.69 -14.43
CA GLN A 294 -18.76 16.93 -12.99
C GLN A 294 -18.15 18.31 -12.70
N PRO A 295 -18.84 19.23 -11.99
CA PRO A 295 -18.25 20.50 -11.58
C PRO A 295 -17.05 20.28 -10.66
N PHE A 296 -15.86 20.73 -11.08
CA PHE A 296 -14.61 20.33 -10.44
C PHE A 296 -13.55 21.45 -10.39
N THR A 297 -12.80 21.52 -9.29
CA THR A 297 -11.61 22.36 -9.15
C THR A 297 -10.47 21.59 -8.49
N PHE A 298 -9.26 21.70 -9.04
CA PHE A 298 -8.05 21.12 -8.45
C PHE A 298 -7.11 22.19 -7.87
N HIS A 299 -6.56 21.90 -6.71
CA HIS A 299 -5.54 22.70 -6.06
C HIS A 299 -4.38 21.85 -5.55
N GLN A 300 -3.24 22.49 -5.42
CA GLN A 300 -2.05 21.93 -4.80
C GLN A 300 -1.74 22.71 -3.54
N CYS A 301 -1.45 21.98 -2.46
CA CYS A 301 -0.97 22.53 -1.21
C CYS A 301 0.45 22.01 -0.97
N ARG A 302 1.39 22.90 -0.67
CA ARG A 302 2.77 22.50 -0.42
C ARG A 302 2.98 22.36 1.08
N LEU A 303 3.56 21.22 1.49
CA LEU A 303 4.05 21.04 2.85
C LEU A 303 5.30 21.90 3.08
N GLU A 304 5.51 22.31 4.32
CA GLU A 304 6.72 23.03 4.72
C GLU A 304 7.99 22.17 4.52
N SER A 305 9.17 22.77 4.67
CA SER A 305 10.45 22.05 4.47
C SER A 305 10.66 20.90 5.46
N ASP A 306 10.03 20.98 6.63
CA ASP A 306 9.98 19.93 7.67
C ASP A 306 8.82 18.94 7.47
N GLU A 307 8.14 18.99 6.32
CA GLU A 307 6.94 18.21 5.99
C GLU A 307 5.68 18.56 6.82
N THR A 308 5.70 19.66 7.58
CA THR A 308 4.54 20.13 8.37
C THR A 308 3.40 20.63 7.46
N PHE A 309 2.18 20.21 7.77
CA PHE A 309 0.97 20.76 7.15
C PHE A 309 0.48 22.02 7.88
N ARG A 310 0.17 23.08 7.13
CA ARG A 310 -0.35 24.35 7.67
C ARG A 310 -1.74 24.63 7.09
N THR A 311 -2.75 24.75 7.93
CA THR A 311 -4.14 25.08 7.53
C THR A 311 -4.23 26.38 6.73
N SER A 312 -3.41 27.38 7.05
CA SER A 312 -3.32 28.67 6.35
C SER A 312 -2.94 28.57 4.87
N SER A 313 -2.35 27.44 4.45
CA SER A 313 -2.00 27.19 3.04
C SER A 313 -3.18 26.68 2.21
N LEU A 314 -4.28 26.27 2.86
CA LEU A 314 -5.50 25.87 2.17
C LEU A 314 -6.33 27.08 1.75
N LYS A 315 -6.69 27.11 0.46
CA LYS A 315 -7.74 28.01 -0.03
C LYS A 315 -9.08 27.43 0.38
N LEU A 316 -9.69 27.96 1.43
CA LEU A 316 -11.02 27.54 1.89
C LEU A 316 -12.11 28.39 1.26
N VAL A 317 -13.26 27.79 0.97
CA VAL A 317 -14.45 28.54 0.58
C VAL A 317 -15.59 28.27 1.55
N ARG A 318 -16.29 29.33 1.94
CA ARG A 318 -17.40 29.25 2.89
C ARG A 318 -18.51 28.34 2.35
N GLY A 319 -19.02 27.46 3.21
CA GLY A 319 -20.11 26.54 2.89
C GLY A 319 -19.68 25.25 2.19
N GLU A 320 -18.39 24.94 2.18
CA GLU A 320 -17.89 23.63 1.71
C GLU A 320 -17.85 22.62 2.86
N ALA A 321 -18.30 21.39 2.58
CA ALA A 321 -18.04 20.26 3.46
C ALA A 321 -16.59 19.80 3.27
N LEU A 322 -15.79 19.93 4.34
CA LEU A 322 -14.39 19.53 4.35
C LEU A 322 -14.22 18.05 4.66
N VAL A 323 -13.44 17.35 3.85
CA VAL A 323 -13.09 15.94 4.01
C VAL A 323 -11.56 15.82 3.98
N PHE A 324 -10.98 15.11 4.94
CA PHE A 324 -9.56 14.79 4.94
C PHE A 324 -9.36 13.31 4.63
N ASN A 325 -8.57 13.00 3.60
CA ASN A 325 -8.24 11.62 3.22
C ASN A 325 -6.76 11.36 3.50
N CYS A 326 -6.49 10.40 4.37
CA CYS A 326 -5.15 10.01 4.78
C CYS A 326 -4.93 8.51 4.52
N VAL A 327 -4.47 8.18 3.32
CA VAL A 327 -4.05 6.81 2.98
C VAL A 327 -2.55 6.69 3.17
N MET A 328 -2.11 6.02 4.22
CA MET A 328 -0.69 5.92 4.59
C MET A 328 0.02 4.72 3.97
N ASN A 329 -0.74 3.67 3.62
CA ASN A 329 -0.23 2.44 3.04
C ASN A 329 -0.03 2.54 1.51
N LEU A 330 0.45 3.68 1.01
CA LEU A 330 0.66 3.88 -0.42
C LEU A 330 2.06 3.40 -0.84
N PRO A 331 2.17 2.74 -1.99
CA PRO A 331 3.29 1.85 -2.29
C PRO A 331 4.59 2.62 -2.63
N HIS A 332 4.51 3.87 -3.08
CA HIS A 332 5.67 4.72 -3.40
C HIS A 332 6.33 5.42 -2.22
N LEU A 333 5.82 5.28 -0.99
CA LEU A 333 6.40 5.98 0.16
C LEU A 333 6.69 5.04 1.33
N SER A 334 7.97 4.70 1.45
CA SER A 334 8.50 3.79 2.46
C SER A 334 8.57 4.39 3.87
N TYR A 335 8.41 5.71 4.01
CA TYR A 335 8.48 6.39 5.31
C TYR A 335 7.69 7.70 5.33
N ARG A 336 6.81 7.87 6.32
CA ARG A 336 6.16 9.15 6.65
C ARG A 336 6.70 9.62 8.00
N ALA A 337 7.13 10.88 8.08
CA ALA A 337 7.39 11.47 9.38
C ALA A 337 6.08 11.53 10.17
N SER A 338 6.05 10.95 11.37
CA SER A 338 4.87 10.97 12.22
C SER A 338 4.36 12.40 12.45
N ASP A 339 5.26 13.37 12.61
CA ASP A 339 4.90 14.78 12.76
C ASP A 339 4.18 15.37 11.53
N SER A 340 4.50 14.89 10.32
CA SER A 340 3.80 15.29 9.09
C SER A 340 2.36 14.77 9.07
N VAL A 341 2.14 13.52 9.48
CA VAL A 341 0.80 12.93 9.55
C VAL A 341 0.00 13.57 10.69
N ALA A 342 0.61 13.73 11.86
CA ALA A 342 -0.02 14.38 13.01
C ALA A 342 -0.42 15.83 12.70
N SER A 343 0.45 16.62 12.06
CA SER A 343 0.11 17.99 11.65
C SER A 343 -1.05 18.03 10.63
N PHE A 344 -1.13 17.06 9.71
CA PHE A 344 -2.24 16.94 8.78
C PHE A 344 -3.58 16.64 9.48
N LEU A 345 -3.60 15.64 10.36
CA LEU A 345 -4.80 15.25 11.11
C LEU A 345 -5.22 16.34 12.10
N ASN A 346 -4.26 17.01 12.76
CA ASN A 346 -4.54 18.20 13.57
C ASN A 346 -5.16 19.33 12.75
N GLY A 347 -4.71 19.51 11.51
CA GLY A 347 -5.33 20.44 10.58
C GLY A 347 -6.79 20.08 10.26
N ALA A 348 -7.13 18.80 10.17
CA ALA A 348 -8.52 18.35 10.02
C ALA A 348 -9.39 18.76 11.22
N LYS A 349 -8.84 18.64 12.44
CA LYS A 349 -9.48 19.05 13.70
C LYS A 349 -9.64 20.57 13.78
N GLU A 350 -8.58 21.32 13.49
CA GLU A 350 -8.58 22.80 13.49
C GLU A 350 -9.64 23.36 12.54
N LEU A 351 -9.78 22.75 11.36
CA LEU A 351 -10.75 23.14 10.34
C LEU A 351 -12.13 22.52 10.53
N ARG A 352 -12.35 21.76 11.61
CA ARG A 352 -13.60 21.06 11.92
C ARG A 352 -14.12 20.27 10.71
N SER A 353 -13.26 19.43 10.15
CA SER A 353 -13.61 18.59 9.00
C SER A 353 -14.85 17.74 9.30
N LYS A 354 -15.71 17.58 8.29
CA LYS A 354 -16.91 16.76 8.37
C LYS A 354 -16.56 15.27 8.48
N LEU A 355 -15.53 14.86 7.76
CA LEU A 355 -15.09 13.48 7.68
C LEU A 355 -13.56 13.40 7.58
N VAL A 356 -12.97 12.44 8.27
CA VAL A 356 -11.60 11.99 8.07
C VAL A 356 -11.63 10.51 7.72
N THR A 357 -11.08 10.13 6.59
CA THR A 357 -10.83 8.74 6.21
C THR A 357 -9.35 8.43 6.44
N LEU A 358 -9.08 7.38 7.20
CA LEU A 358 -7.74 6.95 7.56
C LEU A 358 -7.52 5.51 7.10
N VAL A 359 -6.47 5.28 6.33
CA VAL A 359 -6.03 3.93 5.96
C VAL A 359 -4.62 3.70 6.44
N GLU A 360 -4.43 2.68 7.25
CA GLU A 360 -3.16 2.33 7.88
C GLU A 360 -2.87 0.83 7.80
N GLU A 361 -1.61 0.45 8.00
CA GLU A 361 -1.24 -0.96 8.16
C GLU A 361 -1.65 -1.43 9.57
N GLU A 362 -2.21 -2.63 9.68
CA GLU A 362 -2.54 -3.18 10.98
C GLU A 362 -1.28 -3.72 11.66
N VAL A 363 -0.95 -3.11 12.79
CA VAL A 363 0.11 -3.56 13.68
C VAL A 363 -0.52 -4.45 14.74
N GLY A 364 0.12 -5.59 15.05
CA GLY A 364 -0.31 -6.42 16.17
C GLY A 364 -0.25 -5.60 17.48
N PRO A 365 -0.91 -6.05 18.56
CA PRO A 365 -0.78 -5.38 19.85
C PRO A 365 0.71 -5.23 20.18
N ILE A 366 1.13 -3.98 20.34
CA ILE A 366 2.46 -3.61 20.83
C ILE A 366 2.42 -3.97 22.31
N ASN A 367 2.59 -5.25 22.62
CA ASN A 367 2.97 -5.65 23.96
C ASN A 367 4.37 -5.07 24.23
N ASP A 368 4.87 -5.16 25.47
CA ASP A 368 6.26 -4.84 25.86
C ASP A 368 7.33 -5.74 25.19
N ALA A 369 7.00 -6.27 24.01
CA ALA A 369 7.87 -6.83 23.03
C ALA A 369 8.78 -5.71 22.51
N GLY A 370 9.98 -5.59 23.08
CA GLY A 370 11.05 -4.78 22.48
C GLY A 370 11.33 -5.16 21.02
N PHE A 371 12.33 -4.53 20.39
CA PHE A 371 12.61 -4.63 18.95
C PHE A 371 12.42 -6.04 18.33
N VAL A 372 12.93 -7.09 18.97
CA VAL A 372 12.87 -8.48 18.47
C VAL A 372 11.43 -8.98 18.30
N GLY A 373 10.53 -8.69 19.23
CA GLY A 373 9.14 -9.13 19.13
C GLY A 373 8.36 -8.36 18.06
N LEU A 374 8.61 -7.05 17.93
CA LEU A 374 8.07 -6.25 16.84
C LEU A 374 8.62 -6.67 15.47
N PHE A 375 9.90 -7.05 15.42
CA PHE A 375 10.55 -7.60 14.23
C PHE A 375 9.87 -8.91 13.79
N MET A 376 9.59 -9.82 14.73
CA MET A 376 8.86 -11.06 14.46
C MET A 376 7.43 -10.80 13.96
N ASP A 377 6.71 -9.85 14.57
CA ASP A 377 5.38 -9.45 14.11
C ASP A 377 5.41 -8.88 12.69
N SER A 378 6.43 -8.07 12.37
CA SER A 378 6.67 -7.55 11.03
C SER A 378 6.95 -8.68 10.04
N LEU A 379 7.82 -9.64 10.39
CA LEU A 379 8.11 -10.81 9.55
C LEU A 379 6.84 -11.62 9.24
N HIS A 380 5.98 -11.86 10.23
CA HIS A 380 4.70 -12.53 10.01
C HIS A 380 3.75 -11.74 9.10
N ARG A 381 3.69 -10.41 9.25
CA ARG A 381 2.87 -9.54 8.38
C ARG A 381 3.32 -9.65 6.93
N TYR A 382 4.60 -9.44 6.67
CA TYR A 382 5.12 -9.47 5.30
C TYR A 382 5.11 -10.89 4.72
N SER A 383 5.26 -11.94 5.53
CA SER A 383 5.04 -13.32 5.10
C SER A 383 3.62 -13.51 4.57
N ALA A 384 2.59 -13.02 5.28
CA ALA A 384 1.21 -13.07 4.80
C ALA A 384 0.99 -12.23 3.52
N MET A 385 1.66 -11.08 3.39
CA MET A 385 1.60 -10.29 2.15
C MET A 385 2.20 -11.04 0.97
N TYR A 386 3.39 -11.63 1.13
CA TYR A 386 4.07 -12.42 0.08
C TYR A 386 3.25 -13.65 -0.31
N ASP A 387 2.69 -14.37 0.66
CA ASP A 387 1.78 -15.49 0.42
C ASP A 387 0.56 -15.06 -0.41
N SER A 388 -0.04 -13.91 -0.08
CA SER A 388 -1.19 -13.40 -0.81
C SER A 388 -0.87 -12.96 -2.25
N LEU A 389 0.31 -12.36 -2.47
CA LEU A 389 0.77 -11.98 -3.81
C LEU A 389 1.09 -13.21 -4.67
N GLU A 390 1.71 -14.24 -4.08
CA GLU A 390 2.02 -15.49 -4.77
C GLU A 390 0.74 -16.24 -5.16
N ALA A 391 -0.29 -16.24 -4.28
CA ALA A 391 -1.60 -16.77 -4.61
C ALA A 391 -2.31 -15.96 -5.71
N GLY A 392 -2.14 -14.63 -5.73
CA GLY A 392 -2.69 -13.73 -6.76
C GLY A 392 -2.22 -14.07 -8.16
N PHE A 393 -0.90 -14.22 -8.34
CA PHE A 393 -0.25 -14.32 -9.65
C PHE A 393 0.82 -15.42 -9.68
N PRO A 394 0.44 -16.70 -9.52
CA PRO A 394 1.42 -17.80 -9.40
C PRO A 394 2.28 -17.99 -10.66
N MET A 395 1.77 -17.60 -11.83
CA MET A 395 2.42 -17.86 -13.12
C MET A 395 3.32 -16.72 -13.63
N ASN A 396 3.31 -15.53 -13.00
CA ASN A 396 4.07 -14.37 -13.46
C ASN A 396 5.14 -13.94 -12.44
N LYS A 397 6.23 -14.70 -12.40
CA LYS A 397 7.37 -14.46 -11.49
C LYS A 397 7.97 -13.06 -11.65
N TRP A 398 8.05 -12.54 -12.88
CA TRP A 398 8.62 -11.23 -13.17
C TRP A 398 7.76 -10.08 -12.68
N ALA A 399 6.45 -10.14 -12.94
CA ALA A 399 5.52 -9.13 -12.46
C ALA A 399 5.53 -9.05 -10.94
N ARG A 400 5.54 -10.21 -10.28
CA ARG A 400 5.60 -10.27 -8.83
C ARG A 400 6.92 -9.76 -8.26
N ALA A 401 8.05 -10.20 -8.83
CA ALA A 401 9.36 -9.70 -8.41
C ALA A 401 9.47 -8.18 -8.55
N LEU A 402 8.85 -7.59 -9.60
CA LEU A 402 8.79 -6.15 -9.77
C LEU A 402 8.00 -5.48 -8.62
N VAL A 403 6.83 -6.00 -8.26
CA VAL A 403 6.03 -5.50 -7.12
C VAL A 403 6.79 -5.63 -5.80
N GLU A 404 7.40 -6.79 -5.55
CA GLU A 404 8.19 -7.05 -4.35
C GLU A 404 9.38 -6.09 -4.26
N GLN A 405 10.12 -5.88 -5.36
CA GLN A 405 11.27 -4.97 -5.40
C GLN A 405 10.89 -3.49 -5.29
N VAL A 406 9.84 -3.06 -5.98
CA VAL A 406 9.48 -1.64 -6.04
C VAL A 406 8.74 -1.20 -4.78
N PHE A 407 8.00 -2.10 -4.12
CA PHE A 407 7.14 -1.74 -3.00
C PHE A 407 7.44 -2.51 -1.72
N MET A 408 7.44 -3.84 -1.76
CA MET A 408 7.55 -4.62 -0.52
C MET A 408 8.93 -4.47 0.14
N GLY A 409 10.01 -4.57 -0.63
CA GLY A 409 11.38 -4.41 -0.14
C GLY A 409 11.61 -3.07 0.56
N PRO A 410 11.35 -1.93 -0.10
CA PRO A 410 11.47 -0.61 0.52
C PRO A 410 10.60 -0.45 1.77
N ARG A 411 9.39 -1.03 1.81
CA ARG A 411 8.52 -1.02 2.99
C ARG A 411 9.07 -1.84 4.14
N ILE A 412 9.60 -3.04 3.87
CA ILE A 412 10.28 -3.87 4.88
C ILE A 412 11.44 -3.10 5.50
N ILE A 413 12.30 -2.50 4.67
CA ILE A 413 13.45 -1.72 5.14
C ILE A 413 12.99 -0.53 6.00
N GLY A 414 12.00 0.24 5.54
CA GLY A 414 11.45 1.36 6.28
C GLY A 414 10.81 0.95 7.61
N SER A 415 10.05 -0.15 7.61
CA SER A 415 9.40 -0.70 8.81
C SER A 415 10.44 -1.13 9.84
N VAL A 416 11.44 -1.93 9.45
CA VAL A 416 12.51 -2.38 10.36
C VAL A 416 13.32 -1.21 10.92
N ALA A 417 13.61 -0.19 10.10
CA ALA A 417 14.28 1.02 10.56
C ALA A 417 13.45 1.79 11.60
N GLN A 418 12.15 1.91 11.40
CA GLN A 418 11.25 2.54 12.36
C GLN A 418 11.17 1.77 13.68
N LEU A 419 11.05 0.45 13.61
CA LEU A 419 11.04 -0.42 14.79
C LEU A 419 12.33 -0.26 15.61
N TYR A 420 13.48 -0.17 14.92
CA TYR A 420 14.77 0.03 15.55
C TYR A 420 14.84 1.38 16.29
N MET A 421 14.45 2.48 15.63
CA MET A 421 14.45 3.82 16.24
C MET A 421 13.48 3.92 17.44
N THR A 422 12.31 3.29 17.33
CA THR A 422 11.29 3.31 18.39
C THR A 422 11.75 2.52 19.63
N GLY A 423 12.56 1.47 19.43
CA GLY A 423 13.14 0.70 20.53
C GLY A 423 14.29 1.42 21.27
N GLU A 424 14.90 2.44 20.68
CA GLU A 424 15.94 3.26 21.33
C GLU A 424 15.35 4.46 22.12
N GLU A 425 14.18 4.95 21.71
CA GLU A 425 13.42 5.99 22.43
C GLU A 425 12.54 5.35 23.53
N GLU A 426 13.15 4.92 24.65
CA GLU A 426 12.42 4.49 25.85
C GLU A 426 11.38 5.56 26.25
N GLY A 427 10.08 5.27 26.09
CA GLY A 427 9.02 5.99 26.81
C GLY A 427 7.82 6.54 26.02
N GLN A 428 7.66 6.28 24.72
CA GLN A 428 6.43 6.64 24.00
C GLN A 428 5.78 5.43 23.33
N GLU A 429 4.76 4.86 23.97
CA GLU A 429 3.78 3.97 23.34
C GLU A 429 3.11 4.73 22.19
N LYS A 430 3.64 4.60 20.97
CA LYS A 430 2.99 5.09 19.76
C LYS A 430 1.98 4.01 19.33
N GLY A 431 0.74 4.15 19.79
CA GLY A 431 -0.39 3.38 19.29
C GLY A 431 -0.65 3.62 17.80
N SER A 432 -1.62 2.90 17.26
CA SER A 432 -2.13 3.13 15.90
C SER A 432 -2.64 4.56 15.70
N TRP A 433 -2.69 5.04 14.45
CA TRP A 433 -3.25 6.36 14.18
C TRP A 433 -4.74 6.44 14.51
N GLY A 434 -5.47 5.32 14.41
CA GLY A 434 -6.83 5.22 14.91
C GLY A 434 -6.95 5.48 16.42
N GLU A 435 -6.07 4.89 17.23
CA GLU A 435 -6.03 5.14 18.69
C GLU A 435 -5.65 6.60 18.98
N TRP A 436 -4.68 7.15 18.24
CA TRP A 436 -4.28 8.55 18.34
C TRP A 436 -5.44 9.50 18.00
N LEU A 437 -6.19 9.24 16.93
CA LEU A 437 -7.40 10.02 16.59
C LEU A 437 -8.44 9.98 17.70
N GLY A 438 -8.68 8.80 18.29
CA GLY A 438 -9.57 8.66 19.44
C GLY A 438 -9.11 9.48 20.66
N ALA A 439 -7.81 9.42 20.97
CA ALA A 439 -7.20 10.21 22.05
C ALA A 439 -7.27 11.72 21.77
N GLU A 440 -7.17 12.13 20.51
CA GLU A 440 -7.36 13.50 20.05
C GLU A 440 -8.83 13.92 19.94
N GLY A 441 -9.78 13.11 20.41
CA GLY A 441 -11.20 13.46 20.50
C GLY A 441 -11.95 13.42 19.18
N PHE A 442 -11.41 12.76 18.16
CA PHE A 442 -12.21 12.37 16.98
C PHE A 442 -13.21 11.28 17.37
N ARG A 443 -14.38 11.31 16.76
CA ARG A 443 -15.40 10.29 16.94
C ARG A 443 -15.37 9.32 15.76
N GLY A 444 -15.35 8.02 16.05
CA GLY A 444 -15.58 7.00 15.03
C GLY A 444 -16.97 7.15 14.39
N VAL A 445 -17.03 7.07 13.07
CA VAL A 445 -18.28 7.07 12.28
C VAL A 445 -18.57 5.63 11.87
N ASN A 446 -19.78 5.16 12.09
CA ASN A 446 -20.15 3.78 11.77
C ASN A 446 -19.88 3.45 10.29
N VAL A 447 -19.25 2.31 10.06
CA VAL A 447 -19.12 1.69 8.75
C VAL A 447 -20.52 1.35 8.25
N SER A 448 -20.81 1.69 7.00
CA SER A 448 -22.14 1.49 6.43
C SER A 448 -22.31 0.08 5.87
N TYR A 449 -23.56 -0.35 5.69
CA TYR A 449 -23.86 -1.56 4.93
C TYR A 449 -23.28 -1.51 3.50
N GLY A 450 -23.23 -0.31 2.89
CA GLY A 450 -22.60 -0.08 1.60
C GLY A 450 -21.11 -0.40 1.62
N ASN A 451 -20.39 0.04 2.66
CA ASN A 451 -18.98 -0.31 2.84
C ASN A 451 -18.78 -1.83 2.93
N HIS A 452 -19.59 -2.55 3.72
CA HIS A 452 -19.50 -4.00 3.82
C HIS A 452 -19.75 -4.71 2.49
N CYS A 453 -20.79 -4.30 1.77
CA CYS A 453 -21.12 -4.91 0.48
C CYS A 453 -20.00 -4.70 -0.53
N GLN A 454 -19.50 -3.47 -0.63
CA GLN A 454 -18.41 -3.13 -1.55
C GLN A 454 -17.12 -3.89 -1.21
N ALA A 455 -16.78 -4.00 0.08
CA ALA A 455 -15.63 -4.78 0.52
C ALA A 455 -15.80 -6.27 0.15
N LYS A 456 -16.95 -6.89 0.45
CA LYS A 456 -17.22 -8.30 0.12
C LYS A 456 -17.19 -8.57 -1.38
N LEU A 457 -17.81 -7.72 -2.19
CA LEU A 457 -17.79 -7.83 -3.64
C LEU A 457 -16.37 -7.71 -4.20
N LEU A 458 -15.59 -6.74 -3.69
CA LEU A 458 -14.20 -6.59 -4.08
C LEU A 458 -13.42 -7.88 -3.80
N LEU A 459 -13.57 -8.47 -2.61
CA LEU A 459 -12.86 -9.71 -2.26
C LEU A 459 -13.24 -10.89 -3.16
N GLY A 460 -14.48 -10.95 -3.64
CA GLY A 460 -14.92 -11.95 -4.61
C GLY A 460 -14.23 -11.88 -5.98
N LEU A 461 -13.48 -10.81 -6.27
CA LEU A 461 -12.65 -10.68 -7.47
C LEU A 461 -11.23 -11.22 -7.29
N PHE A 462 -10.85 -11.62 -6.07
CA PHE A 462 -9.52 -12.10 -5.72
C PHE A 462 -9.61 -13.49 -5.06
N ASN A 463 -8.47 -14.07 -4.71
CA ASN A 463 -8.40 -15.39 -4.09
C ASN A 463 -9.15 -15.47 -2.73
N ASP A 464 -9.67 -16.65 -2.43
CA ASP A 464 -10.43 -17.00 -1.21
C ASP A 464 -9.64 -16.87 0.12
N GLY A 465 -8.36 -16.49 0.05
CA GLY A 465 -7.56 -16.20 1.24
C GLY A 465 -7.84 -14.84 1.86
N TYR A 466 -8.42 -13.89 1.12
CA TYR A 466 -8.74 -12.56 1.67
C TYR A 466 -10.00 -12.58 2.52
N ARG A 467 -9.98 -11.80 3.62
CA ARG A 467 -11.11 -11.65 4.54
C ARG A 467 -11.29 -10.19 4.92
N VAL A 468 -12.53 -9.81 5.21
CA VAL A 468 -12.85 -8.51 5.81
C VAL A 468 -13.53 -8.73 7.16
N GLU A 469 -13.07 -8.02 8.17
CA GLU A 469 -13.69 -7.95 9.49
C GLU A 469 -13.97 -6.49 9.85
N GLU A 470 -14.90 -6.29 10.79
CA GLU A 470 -15.23 -4.98 11.33
C GLU A 470 -14.76 -4.91 12.79
N LEU A 471 -14.08 -3.82 13.16
CA LEU A 471 -13.60 -3.59 14.51
C LEU A 471 -14.14 -2.26 15.06
N GLY A 472 -14.65 -2.29 16.29
CA GLY A 472 -15.24 -1.14 16.99
C GLY A 472 -16.64 -0.79 16.49
N ASN A 473 -16.70 -0.31 15.24
CA ASN A 473 -17.89 0.06 14.45
C ASN A 473 -17.48 0.97 13.28
N ASN A 474 -16.30 1.59 13.36
CA ASN A 474 -15.84 2.62 12.43
C ASN A 474 -14.66 2.17 11.56
N LYS A 475 -14.28 0.89 11.63
CA LYS A 475 -13.08 0.36 10.99
C LYS A 475 -13.37 -0.98 10.31
N LEU A 476 -13.07 -1.06 9.01
CA LEU A 476 -12.95 -2.32 8.28
C LEU A 476 -11.48 -2.73 8.19
N VAL A 477 -11.20 -4.00 8.46
CA VAL A 477 -9.86 -4.57 8.38
C VAL A 477 -9.82 -5.64 7.30
N LEU A 478 -8.89 -5.48 6.38
CA LEU A 478 -8.57 -6.45 5.36
C LEU A 478 -7.45 -7.36 5.88
N GLY A 479 -7.72 -8.65 5.88
CA GLY A 479 -6.79 -9.70 6.27
C GLY A 479 -6.52 -10.70 5.16
N TRP A 480 -5.42 -11.44 5.30
CA TRP A 480 -5.10 -12.63 4.54
C TRP A 480 -5.01 -13.82 5.48
N LYS A 481 -5.84 -14.85 5.24
CA LYS A 481 -6.04 -15.97 6.15
C LYS A 481 -6.37 -15.46 7.57
N SER A 482 -5.53 -15.73 8.56
CA SER A 482 -5.70 -15.27 9.94
C SER A 482 -4.98 -13.96 10.26
N ARG A 483 -4.25 -13.37 9.30
CA ARG A 483 -3.41 -12.19 9.54
C ARG A 483 -4.08 -10.91 9.04
N ARG A 484 -4.24 -9.93 9.94
CA ARG A 484 -4.64 -8.55 9.60
C ARG A 484 -3.53 -7.86 8.83
N LEU A 485 -3.87 -7.16 7.75
CA LEU A 485 -2.89 -6.50 6.87
C LEU A 485 -3.04 -4.99 6.88
N LEU A 486 -4.23 -4.48 6.57
CA LEU A 486 -4.52 -3.06 6.54
C LEU A 486 -5.94 -2.78 7.01
N SER A 487 -6.16 -1.57 7.48
CA SER A 487 -7.48 -1.12 7.90
C SER A 487 -7.85 0.21 7.26
N ALA A 488 -9.15 0.39 7.08
CA ALA A 488 -9.76 1.64 6.66
C ALA A 488 -10.75 2.05 7.74
N SER A 489 -10.49 3.19 8.39
CA SER A 489 -11.33 3.73 9.46
C SER A 489 -11.89 5.10 9.11
N ILE A 490 -13.05 5.39 9.68
CA ILE A 490 -13.87 6.56 9.37
C ILE A 490 -14.07 7.36 10.67
N TRP A 491 -13.80 8.66 10.60
CA TRP A 491 -13.82 9.56 11.75
C TRP A 491 -14.50 10.87 11.41
N ALA A 492 -15.00 11.56 12.44
CA ALA A 492 -15.52 12.92 12.34
C ALA A 492 -14.98 13.77 13.49
N CYS A 493 -14.76 15.05 13.23
CA CYS A 493 -14.47 16.00 14.30
C CYS A 493 -15.72 16.19 15.17
N ASN A 494 -15.54 16.29 16.48
CA ASN A 494 -16.63 16.58 17.40
C ASN A 494 -17.15 18.00 17.09
N SER A 495 -18.36 18.13 16.56
CA SER A 495 -19.07 19.40 16.64
C SER A 495 -19.46 19.55 18.11
N GLU A 496 -18.86 20.52 18.82
CA GLU A 496 -19.54 21.04 20.01
C GLU A 496 -20.96 21.36 19.54
N SER A 497 -21.93 20.66 20.13
CA SER A 497 -23.35 20.94 19.96
C SER A 497 -23.53 22.45 20.04
N GLU A 498 -24.02 23.06 18.96
CA GLU A 498 -24.50 24.44 18.99
C GLU A 498 -25.44 24.53 20.18
N SER A 499 -24.95 25.11 21.27
CA SER A 499 -25.74 25.45 22.42
C SER A 499 -26.67 26.55 21.95
N HIS A 500 -27.88 26.16 21.61
CA HIS A 500 -29.00 27.07 21.49
C HIS A 500 -29.08 27.90 22.77
N PHE A 501 -28.70 29.18 22.66
CA PHE A 501 -29.12 30.25 23.55
C PHE A 501 -29.61 31.42 22.71
#